data_AF-A0A554KQP0-F1
#
_entry.id   AF-A0A554KQP0-F1
#
_cell.length_a   1.000
_cell.length_b   1.000
_cell.length_c   1.000
_cell.angle_alpha   90.00
_cell.angle_beta   90.00
_cell.angle_gamma   90.00
#
_symmetry.space_group_name_H-M   'P 1'
#
loop_
_entity.id
_entity.type
_entity.pdbx_description
1 polymer ?
#
loop_
_entity_poly.entity_id
_entity_poly.type
_entity_poly.pdbx_seq_one_letter_code
_entity_poly.pdbx_strand_id
1 'polypeptide(L)'
;MKEIEVGWPGQPTMNPRTQGIVRLWNDENFQDYSAKHVKIHLLRLTDLADGLAGQNLQIPDWNMPAVLPSDNEAFARYLPYISAINFSFTDPKKPHPRFRVEDETGVYAGSQAMFRCFYRRFKNRRIEADSITNAFATEYSARSFFQGDTPIPLLTYRTRYLLEVARNMRAKFDDDWKNLFEAGHWRAFGDGNRLGIVDMIEMEFPKSFGQDCFFHSDKLRDNYPLRFSKRAQLWLMIYQGRALANPGKLRPLEDGELLGPIADSAIPNALRACGVLAYNKELTQQIDDQIELLPHSSEVKEIRMATVAAMQKLLARINLKRSGLGKHPTSMLALDNALWRLGRNLTKPAHLAQTTDY
;
A
#
# COMPACT_ATOMS: atom_id res chain seq x y z
N MET A 1 7.00 12.85 32.92
CA MET A 1 5.94 13.78 32.44
C MET A 1 5.38 13.20 31.16
N LYS A 2 4.21 12.56 31.23
CA LYS A 2 3.48 12.08 30.04
C LYS A 2 2.79 13.31 29.45
N GLU A 3 3.20 13.75 28.26
CA GLU A 3 2.43 14.73 27.49
C GLU A 3 1.14 14.05 27.05
N ILE A 4 0.04 14.48 27.66
CA ILE A 4 -1.31 14.17 27.17
C ILE A 4 -1.42 14.89 25.83
N GLU A 5 -1.33 14.17 24.71
CA GLU A 5 -1.64 14.70 23.38
C GLU A 5 -3.15 14.95 23.28
N VAL A 6 -3.58 16.08 23.85
CA VAL A 6 -4.83 16.75 23.48
C VAL A 6 -4.78 16.98 21.96
N GLY A 7 -5.84 16.59 21.25
CA GLY A 7 -5.92 16.68 19.79
C GLY A 7 -5.46 18.05 19.28
N TRP A 8 -4.44 18.05 18.43
CA TRP A 8 -3.86 19.26 17.87
C TRP A 8 -4.85 19.89 16.87
N PRO A 9 -5.12 21.21 16.93
CA PRO A 9 -5.90 21.87 15.90
C PRO A 9 -5.22 21.72 14.53
N GLY A 10 -5.97 21.26 13.53
CA GLY A 10 -5.48 21.07 12.15
C GLY A 10 -5.01 19.64 11.80
N GLN A 11 -5.45 18.60 12.51
CA GLN A 11 -5.19 17.22 12.07
C GLN A 11 -5.78 16.97 10.66
N PRO A 12 -5.03 16.34 9.74
CA PRO A 12 -5.56 15.91 8.46
C PRO A 12 -6.76 14.98 8.67
N THR A 13 -7.80 15.13 7.85
CA THR A 13 -8.92 14.20 7.83
C THR A 13 -8.39 12.80 7.50
N MET A 14 -8.74 11.82 8.34
CA MET A 14 -8.35 10.42 8.16
C MET A 14 -9.50 9.62 7.56
N ASN A 15 -9.17 8.67 6.69
CA ASN A 15 -10.14 7.66 6.29
C ASN A 15 -10.45 6.68 7.45
N PRO A 16 -11.57 5.92 7.38
CA PRO A 16 -11.97 5.01 8.45
C PRO A 16 -10.95 3.92 8.81
N ARG A 17 -10.20 3.41 7.82
CA ARG A 17 -9.17 2.36 8.01
C ARG A 17 -8.01 2.89 8.84
N THR A 18 -7.51 4.07 8.47
CA THR A 18 -6.45 4.77 9.18
C THR A 18 -6.90 5.21 10.58
N GLN A 19 -8.13 5.72 10.71
CA GLN A 19 -8.64 6.21 11.99
C GLN A 19 -8.66 5.12 13.06
N GLY A 20 -9.12 3.90 12.73
CA GLY A 20 -9.13 2.78 13.68
C GLY A 20 -7.72 2.41 14.17
N ILE A 21 -6.75 2.35 13.24
CA ILE A 21 -5.35 2.03 13.55
C ILE A 21 -4.72 3.10 14.43
N VAL A 22 -4.88 4.38 14.09
CA VAL A 22 -4.34 5.51 14.85
C VAL A 22 -4.95 5.58 16.25
N ARG A 23 -6.27 5.34 16.36
CA ARG A 23 -6.95 5.28 17.67
C ARG A 23 -6.37 4.19 18.55
N LEU A 24 -6.20 2.96 18.04
CA LEU A 24 -5.58 1.89 18.84
C LEU A 24 -4.13 2.23 19.18
N TRP A 25 -3.35 2.73 18.22
CA TRP A 25 -1.96 3.04 18.47
C TRP A 25 -1.80 4.07 19.60
N ASN A 26 -2.68 5.06 19.70
CA ASN A 26 -2.62 6.07 20.75
C ASN A 26 -3.31 5.65 22.06
N ASP A 27 -3.91 4.46 22.13
CA ASP A 27 -4.53 3.94 23.35
C ASP A 27 -3.44 3.60 24.39
N GLU A 28 -3.59 4.11 25.62
CA GLU A 28 -2.58 3.94 26.67
C GLU A 28 -2.39 2.48 27.06
N ASN A 29 -3.46 1.67 27.11
CA ASN A 29 -3.35 0.25 27.42
C ASN A 29 -2.62 -0.50 26.30
N PHE A 30 -2.90 -0.14 25.05
CA PHE A 30 -2.16 -0.70 23.93
C PHE A 30 -0.67 -0.34 24.01
N GLN A 31 -0.33 0.93 24.28
CA GLN A 31 1.05 1.37 24.42
C GLN A 31 1.78 0.72 25.61
N ASP A 32 1.12 0.60 26.76
CA ASP A 32 1.74 0.10 27.99
C ASP A 32 1.85 -1.44 28.01
N TYR A 33 0.93 -2.16 27.36
CA TYR A 33 0.85 -3.63 27.47
C TYR A 33 1.02 -4.41 26.17
N SER A 34 0.77 -3.79 25.01
CA SER A 34 0.72 -4.49 23.71
C SER A 34 1.80 -4.05 22.72
N ALA A 35 2.17 -2.76 22.68
CA ALA A 35 3.21 -2.22 21.79
C ALA A 35 4.61 -2.41 22.38
N LYS A 36 5.22 -3.58 22.14
CA LYS A 36 6.47 -4.01 22.78
C LYS A 36 7.70 -3.92 21.87
N HIS A 37 7.50 -3.86 20.57
CA HIS A 37 8.55 -4.01 19.57
C HIS A 37 8.91 -2.70 18.87
N VAL A 38 7.96 -1.79 18.69
CA VAL A 38 8.15 -0.56 17.89
C VAL A 38 7.74 0.69 18.68
N LYS A 39 8.58 1.73 18.60
CA LYS A 39 8.32 3.06 19.15
C LYS A 39 8.41 4.14 18.08
N ILE A 40 7.61 5.19 18.22
CA ILE A 40 7.69 6.40 17.38
C ILE A 40 8.48 7.47 18.14
N HIS A 41 9.63 7.90 17.61
CA HIS A 41 10.42 8.99 18.17
C HIS A 41 9.93 10.36 17.66
N LEU A 42 9.18 11.08 18.50
CA LEU A 42 8.56 12.35 18.14
C LEU A 42 9.55 13.47 17.79
N LEU A 43 10.73 13.50 18.41
CA LEU A 43 11.79 14.44 18.05
C LEU A 43 12.30 14.18 16.63
N ARG A 44 12.63 12.93 16.29
CA ARG A 44 13.05 12.54 14.94
C ARG A 44 11.95 12.74 13.90
N LEU A 45 10.69 12.53 14.29
CA LEU A 45 9.54 12.83 13.46
C LEU A 45 9.46 14.34 13.14
N THR A 46 9.73 15.18 14.13
CA THR A 46 9.74 16.64 13.97
C THR A 46 10.89 17.08 13.06
N ASP A 47 12.09 16.54 13.27
CA ASP A 47 13.26 16.80 12.41
C ASP A 47 12.95 16.44 10.93
N LEU A 48 12.35 15.28 10.71
CA LEU A 48 11.94 14.84 9.37
C LEU A 48 10.84 15.73 8.79
N ALA A 49 9.85 16.13 9.60
CA ALA A 49 8.78 17.02 9.16
C ALA A 49 9.32 18.38 8.71
N ASP A 50 10.26 18.96 9.47
CA ASP A 50 10.90 20.23 9.14
C ASP A 50 11.69 20.13 7.82
N GLY A 51 12.44 19.04 7.64
CA GLY A 51 13.17 18.78 6.39
C GLY A 51 12.25 18.62 5.17
N LEU A 52 11.07 18.00 5.34
CA LEU A 52 10.11 17.77 4.25
C LEU A 52 9.21 18.99 3.98
N ALA A 53 8.94 19.85 4.97
CA ALA A 53 8.14 21.06 4.80
C ALA A 53 8.78 22.06 3.80
N GLY A 54 10.10 22.03 3.69
CA GLY A 54 10.85 22.77 2.68
C GLY A 54 10.63 22.30 1.24
N GLN A 55 10.30 21.02 1.06
CA GLN A 55 10.37 20.33 -0.23
C GLN A 55 9.05 20.36 -1.02
N ASN A 56 9.16 20.22 -2.34
CA ASN A 56 8.00 20.05 -3.22
C ASN A 56 7.70 18.56 -3.43
N LEU A 57 6.91 17.98 -2.52
CA LEU A 57 6.53 16.57 -2.59
C LEU A 57 5.58 16.34 -3.76
N GLN A 58 5.89 15.38 -4.63
CA GLN A 58 5.14 15.12 -5.86
C GLN A 58 4.18 13.95 -5.69
N ILE A 59 2.98 14.10 -6.25
CA ILE A 59 2.08 12.98 -6.53
C ILE A 59 2.55 12.34 -7.85
N PRO A 60 2.87 11.04 -7.89
CA PRO A 60 3.34 10.39 -9.11
C PRO A 60 2.18 10.22 -10.10
N ASP A 61 2.46 10.49 -11.39
CA ASP A 61 1.53 10.24 -12.49
C ASP A 61 1.49 8.76 -12.90
N TRP A 62 2.42 7.95 -12.40
CA TRP A 62 2.61 6.53 -12.75
C TRP A 62 2.86 6.30 -14.25
N ASN A 63 3.43 7.28 -14.95
CA ASN A 63 3.91 7.08 -16.31
C ASN A 63 5.22 6.31 -16.29
N MET A 64 5.13 5.00 -16.50
CA MET A 64 6.28 4.09 -16.52
C MET A 64 6.31 3.37 -17.87
N PRO A 65 7.00 3.93 -18.89
CA PRO A 65 7.12 3.32 -20.20
C PRO A 65 7.58 1.88 -20.09
N ALA A 66 7.01 1.01 -20.93
CA ALA A 66 7.30 -0.43 -20.96
C ALA A 66 6.92 -1.23 -19.69
N VAL A 67 6.38 -0.59 -18.64
CA VAL A 67 5.98 -1.22 -17.36
C VAL A 67 4.48 -1.09 -17.13
N LEU A 68 3.89 0.06 -17.43
CA LEU A 68 2.45 0.32 -17.34
C LEU A 68 1.96 0.94 -18.66
N PRO A 69 0.66 0.77 -19.00
CA PRO A 69 0.09 1.41 -20.18
C PRO A 69 0.24 2.93 -20.16
N SER A 70 0.58 3.48 -21.33
CA SER A 70 0.52 4.92 -21.58
C SER A 70 -0.91 5.37 -21.86
N ASP A 71 -1.72 4.49 -22.47
CA ASP A 71 -3.16 4.71 -22.63
C ASP A 71 -3.86 4.68 -21.26
N ASN A 72 -4.64 5.72 -20.96
CA ASN A 72 -5.24 5.91 -19.64
C ASN A 72 -6.37 4.90 -19.35
N GLU A 73 -7.12 4.49 -20.36
CA GLU A 73 -8.20 3.51 -20.20
C GLU A 73 -7.64 2.10 -20.00
N ALA A 74 -6.62 1.72 -20.76
CA ALA A 74 -5.87 0.49 -20.54
C ALA A 74 -5.21 0.49 -19.16
N PHE A 75 -4.57 1.60 -18.76
CA PHE A 75 -3.96 1.76 -17.44
C PHE A 75 -4.98 1.48 -16.33
N ALA A 76 -6.16 2.12 -16.36
CA ALA A 76 -7.17 1.93 -15.33
C ALA A 76 -7.64 0.46 -15.23
N ARG A 77 -7.77 -0.23 -16.37
CA ARG A 77 -8.13 -1.67 -16.42
C ARG A 77 -7.06 -2.60 -15.89
N TYR A 78 -5.79 -2.20 -15.89
CA TYR A 78 -4.72 -3.00 -15.30
C TYR A 78 -4.82 -3.03 -13.77
N LEU A 79 -5.23 -1.92 -13.16
CA LEU A 79 -5.05 -1.68 -11.73
C LEU A 79 -5.70 -2.74 -10.83
N PRO A 80 -6.95 -3.21 -11.07
CA PRO A 80 -7.53 -4.26 -10.23
C PRO A 80 -6.70 -5.53 -10.23
N TYR A 81 -6.20 -5.97 -11.39
CA TYR A 81 -5.43 -7.20 -11.53
C TYR A 81 -4.03 -7.08 -10.92
N ILE A 82 -3.27 -6.05 -11.30
CA ILE A 82 -1.88 -5.93 -10.83
C ILE A 82 -1.83 -5.62 -9.33
N SER A 83 -2.84 -4.94 -8.79
CA SER A 83 -2.88 -4.58 -7.36
C SER A 83 -3.39 -5.72 -6.50
N ALA A 84 -4.28 -6.57 -7.01
CA ALA A 84 -4.70 -7.81 -6.36
C ALA A 84 -3.51 -8.73 -6.05
N ILE A 85 -2.41 -8.59 -6.78
CA ILE A 85 -1.19 -9.35 -6.52
C ILE A 85 0.03 -8.49 -6.18
N ASN A 86 -0.17 -7.25 -5.74
CA ASN A 86 0.95 -6.39 -5.36
C ASN A 86 1.38 -6.65 -3.90
N PHE A 87 2.03 -7.80 -3.69
CA PHE A 87 2.58 -8.24 -2.40
C PHE A 87 3.82 -9.11 -2.60
N SER A 88 4.67 -9.23 -1.58
CA SER A 88 5.80 -10.17 -1.44
C SER A 88 6.60 -10.46 -2.73
N PHE A 89 7.62 -9.64 -3.00
CA PHE A 89 8.53 -9.82 -4.14
C PHE A 89 9.90 -10.38 -3.78
N THR A 90 10.08 -10.77 -2.52
CA THR A 90 11.34 -11.29 -1.98
C THR A 90 11.06 -12.68 -1.42
N ASP A 91 11.88 -13.67 -1.80
CA ASP A 91 11.89 -14.97 -1.11
C ASP A 91 12.74 -14.82 0.16
N PRO A 92 12.19 -14.98 1.38
CA PRO A 92 12.99 -14.83 2.60
C PRO A 92 14.15 -15.82 2.70
N LYS A 93 14.08 -16.97 2.01
CA LYS A 93 15.19 -17.95 1.96
C LYS A 93 16.33 -17.49 1.05
N LYS A 94 16.03 -16.61 0.10
CA LYS A 94 16.98 -16.03 -0.87
C LYS A 94 16.61 -14.57 -1.09
N PRO A 95 16.89 -13.69 -0.11
CA PRO A 95 16.37 -12.33 -0.12
C PRO A 95 16.92 -11.47 -1.26
N HIS A 96 18.03 -11.91 -1.89
CA HIS A 96 18.62 -11.29 -3.05
C HIS A 96 18.94 -12.31 -4.15
N PRO A 97 18.66 -11.99 -5.44
CA PRO A 97 17.86 -10.85 -5.88
C PRO A 97 16.35 -11.05 -5.66
N ARG A 98 15.60 -9.96 -5.52
CA ARG A 98 14.12 -9.95 -5.56
C ARG A 98 13.61 -10.48 -6.90
N PHE A 99 12.30 -10.71 -7.02
CA PHE A 99 11.67 -11.01 -8.31
C PHE A 99 12.14 -10.04 -9.39
N ARG A 100 12.75 -10.56 -10.45
CA ARG A 100 13.48 -9.82 -11.49
C ARG A 100 13.07 -10.32 -12.87
N VAL A 101 12.88 -9.39 -13.79
CA VAL A 101 12.62 -9.65 -15.21
C VAL A 101 13.59 -8.79 -16.01
N GLU A 102 14.36 -9.43 -16.88
CA GLU A 102 15.22 -8.79 -17.87
C GLU A 102 14.74 -9.17 -19.26
N ASP A 103 14.54 -8.16 -20.10
CA ASP A 103 14.20 -8.33 -21.52
C ASP A 103 14.72 -7.13 -22.34
N GLU A 104 14.37 -7.06 -23.62
CA GLU A 104 14.89 -6.05 -24.54
C GLU A 104 14.60 -4.60 -24.14
N THR A 105 13.66 -4.35 -23.22
CA THR A 105 13.34 -2.99 -22.76
C THR A 105 14.01 -2.61 -21.43
N GLY A 106 14.72 -3.55 -20.79
CA GLY A 106 15.55 -3.28 -19.63
C GLY A 106 15.43 -4.31 -18.50
N VAL A 107 15.93 -3.92 -17.33
CA VAL A 107 15.94 -4.73 -16.11
C VAL A 107 14.94 -4.17 -15.10
N TYR A 108 14.00 -5.02 -14.66
CA TYR A 108 12.95 -4.67 -13.72
C TYR A 108 13.03 -5.54 -12.47
N ALA A 109 12.66 -4.97 -11.32
CA ALA A 109 12.64 -5.70 -10.05
C ALA A 109 11.42 -5.37 -9.19
N GLY A 110 10.99 -6.34 -8.38
CA GLY A 110 9.87 -6.20 -7.47
C GLY A 110 8.54 -6.00 -8.19
N SER A 111 7.72 -5.06 -7.71
CA SER A 111 6.44 -4.72 -8.34
C SER A 111 6.57 -4.28 -9.79
N GLN A 112 7.67 -3.62 -10.18
CA GLN A 112 7.88 -3.21 -11.58
C GLN A 112 8.11 -4.42 -12.50
N ALA A 113 8.82 -5.46 -12.03
CA ALA A 113 8.96 -6.71 -12.79
C ALA A 113 7.60 -7.39 -13.00
N MET A 114 6.75 -7.38 -11.97
CA MET A 114 5.40 -7.91 -12.08
C MET A 114 4.55 -7.11 -13.06
N PHE A 115 4.56 -5.77 -12.98
CA PHE A 115 3.85 -4.91 -13.92
C PHE A 115 4.35 -5.12 -15.37
N ARG A 116 5.67 -5.27 -15.54
CA ARG A 116 6.29 -5.60 -16.84
C ARG A 116 5.74 -6.91 -17.42
N CYS A 117 5.52 -7.96 -16.62
CA CYS A 117 4.92 -9.20 -17.12
C CYS A 117 3.51 -8.97 -17.71
N PHE A 118 2.68 -8.13 -17.07
CA PHE A 118 1.38 -7.75 -17.63
C PHE A 118 1.55 -6.92 -18.90
N TYR A 119 2.43 -5.92 -18.88
CA TYR A 119 2.67 -5.06 -20.04
C TYR A 119 3.20 -5.85 -21.25
N ARG A 120 4.09 -6.82 -21.04
CA ARG A 120 4.59 -7.73 -22.08
C ARG A 120 3.46 -8.48 -22.78
N ARG A 121 2.46 -8.94 -22.03
CA ARG A 121 1.30 -9.69 -22.56
C ARG A 121 0.26 -8.79 -23.22
N PHE A 122 -0.06 -7.67 -22.58
CA PHE A 122 -1.25 -6.88 -22.89
C PHE A 122 -0.93 -5.55 -23.60
N LYS A 123 0.23 -4.94 -23.35
CA LYS A 123 0.65 -3.64 -23.89
C LYS A 123 -0.41 -2.55 -23.62
N ASN A 124 -0.67 -1.64 -24.56
CA ASN A 124 -1.74 -0.64 -24.42
C ASN A 124 -3.16 -1.19 -24.69
N ARG A 125 -3.38 -2.52 -24.59
CA ARG A 125 -4.71 -3.13 -24.75
C ARG A 125 -5.40 -3.33 -23.42
N ARG A 126 -6.72 -3.38 -23.45
CA ARG A 126 -7.55 -3.72 -22.30
C ARG A 126 -7.30 -5.16 -21.86
N ILE A 127 -7.38 -5.42 -20.55
CA ILE A 127 -7.34 -6.77 -19.99
C ILE A 127 -8.77 -7.26 -19.83
N GLU A 128 -9.09 -8.39 -20.46
CA GLU A 128 -10.36 -9.10 -20.34
C GLU A 128 -10.23 -10.27 -19.37
N ALA A 129 -11.31 -10.61 -18.65
CA ALA A 129 -11.29 -11.71 -17.68
C ALA A 129 -10.94 -13.08 -18.31
N ASP A 130 -11.34 -13.35 -19.56
CA ASP A 130 -10.95 -14.58 -20.26
C ASP A 130 -9.45 -14.63 -20.51
N SER A 131 -8.84 -13.48 -20.83
CA SER A 131 -7.39 -13.44 -21.02
C SER A 131 -6.63 -13.79 -19.75
N ILE A 132 -7.15 -13.39 -18.58
CA ILE A 132 -6.59 -13.77 -17.28
C ILE A 132 -6.88 -15.25 -17.00
N THR A 133 -8.12 -15.70 -17.17
CA THR A 133 -8.50 -17.10 -16.97
C THR A 133 -7.62 -18.05 -17.78
N ASN A 134 -7.39 -17.73 -19.06
CA ASN A 134 -6.53 -18.53 -19.95
C ASN A 134 -5.05 -18.46 -19.55
N ALA A 135 -4.53 -17.28 -19.20
CA ALA A 135 -3.13 -17.13 -18.78
C ALA A 135 -2.82 -17.91 -17.49
N PHE A 136 -3.81 -18.08 -16.62
CA PHE A 136 -3.68 -18.69 -15.30
C PHE A 136 -4.41 -20.04 -15.18
N ALA A 137 -4.74 -20.66 -16.31
CA ALA A 137 -5.46 -21.95 -16.36
C ALA A 137 -4.65 -23.12 -15.79
N THR A 138 -3.32 -23.06 -15.89
CA THR A 138 -2.42 -24.10 -15.38
C THR A 138 -1.25 -23.48 -14.62
N GLU A 139 -0.60 -24.26 -13.76
CA GLU A 139 0.62 -23.80 -13.09
C GLU A 139 1.73 -23.48 -14.11
N TYR A 140 1.86 -24.26 -15.18
CA TYR A 140 2.83 -24.01 -16.24
C TYR A 140 2.59 -22.66 -16.94
N SER A 141 1.34 -22.38 -17.32
CA SER A 141 1.00 -21.10 -17.97
C SER A 141 1.19 -19.91 -17.01
N ALA A 142 0.88 -20.07 -15.72
CA ALA A 142 1.12 -19.05 -14.71
C ALA A 142 2.62 -18.78 -14.51
N ARG A 143 3.46 -19.82 -14.47
CA ARG A 143 4.93 -19.69 -14.43
C ARG A 143 5.47 -18.99 -15.67
N SER A 144 4.96 -19.36 -16.85
CA SER A 144 5.34 -18.74 -18.12
C SER A 144 4.95 -17.25 -18.17
N PHE A 145 3.76 -16.89 -17.68
CA PHE A 145 3.32 -15.50 -17.61
C PHE A 145 4.30 -14.64 -16.81
N PHE A 146 4.73 -15.13 -15.64
CA PHE A 146 5.69 -14.46 -14.75
C PHE A 146 7.15 -14.81 -15.03
N GLN A 147 7.49 -15.34 -16.20
CA GLN A 147 8.86 -15.69 -16.54
C GLN A 147 9.80 -14.48 -16.41
N GLY A 148 10.88 -14.68 -15.66
CA GLY A 148 11.95 -13.75 -15.36
C GLY A 148 13.16 -14.50 -14.77
N ASP A 149 14.21 -13.78 -14.40
CA ASP A 149 15.48 -14.36 -13.93
C ASP A 149 15.37 -15.01 -12.55
N THR A 150 14.49 -14.47 -11.72
CA THR A 150 14.12 -15.05 -10.43
C THR A 150 12.63 -15.36 -10.41
N PRO A 151 12.22 -16.44 -9.73
CA PRO A 151 10.81 -16.79 -9.65
C PRO A 151 10.04 -15.78 -8.80
N ILE A 152 8.80 -15.46 -9.20
CA ILE A 152 7.91 -14.64 -8.38
C ILE A 152 7.44 -15.46 -7.15
N PRO A 153 7.58 -14.96 -5.92
CA PRO A 153 7.07 -15.66 -4.74
C PRO A 153 5.56 -15.82 -4.76
N LEU A 154 5.04 -16.82 -4.02
CA LEU A 154 3.61 -17.03 -3.78
C LEU A 154 2.75 -17.20 -5.04
N LEU A 155 3.29 -17.82 -6.10
CA LEU A 155 2.61 -17.99 -7.39
C LEU A 155 1.19 -18.59 -7.28
N THR A 156 0.99 -19.56 -6.38
CA THR A 156 -0.32 -20.18 -6.13
C THR A 156 -1.35 -19.17 -5.64
N TYR A 157 -0.97 -18.29 -4.70
CA TYR A 157 -1.86 -17.23 -4.21
C TYR A 157 -2.14 -16.19 -5.30
N ARG A 158 -1.13 -15.83 -6.10
CA ARG A 158 -1.31 -14.91 -7.23
C ARG A 158 -2.30 -15.42 -8.25
N THR A 159 -2.16 -16.68 -8.64
CA THR A 159 -3.06 -17.37 -9.58
C THR A 159 -4.48 -17.35 -9.02
N ARG A 160 -4.66 -17.76 -7.76
CA ARG A 160 -5.97 -17.76 -7.08
C ARG A 160 -6.63 -16.39 -7.04
N TYR A 161 -5.86 -15.33 -6.77
CA TYR A 161 -6.39 -13.97 -6.67
C TYR A 161 -6.72 -13.38 -8.04
N LEU A 162 -5.87 -13.60 -9.05
CA LEU A 162 -6.16 -13.14 -10.42
C LEU A 162 -7.41 -13.81 -10.99
N LEU A 163 -7.60 -15.11 -10.73
CA LEU A 163 -8.82 -15.82 -11.14
C LEU A 163 -10.06 -15.34 -10.37
N GLU A 164 -9.94 -14.96 -9.09
CA GLU A 164 -11.04 -14.32 -8.35
C GLU A 164 -11.41 -12.96 -8.97
N VAL A 165 -10.42 -12.10 -9.23
CA VAL A 165 -10.66 -10.79 -9.84
C VAL A 165 -11.31 -10.94 -11.20
N ALA A 166 -10.78 -11.81 -12.07
CA ALA A 166 -11.35 -12.06 -13.40
C ALA A 166 -12.80 -12.51 -13.33
N ARG A 167 -13.10 -13.53 -12.51
CA ARG A 167 -14.45 -14.06 -12.36
C ARG A 167 -15.44 -13.01 -11.84
N ASN A 168 -15.04 -12.25 -10.82
CA ASN A 168 -15.94 -11.33 -10.14
C ASN A 168 -16.11 -10.00 -10.92
N MET A 169 -15.07 -9.52 -11.62
CA MET A 169 -15.16 -8.40 -12.57
C MET A 169 -16.18 -8.71 -13.67
N ARG A 170 -16.11 -9.91 -14.25
CA ARG A 170 -17.08 -10.35 -15.25
C ARG A 170 -18.49 -10.42 -14.71
N ALA A 171 -18.67 -11.15 -13.62
CA ALA A 171 -20.00 -11.48 -13.12
C ALA A 171 -20.75 -10.27 -12.54
N LYS A 172 -20.04 -9.25 -12.04
CA LYS A 172 -20.63 -8.16 -11.24
C LYS A 172 -20.42 -6.77 -11.83
N PHE A 173 -19.41 -6.62 -12.69
CA PHE A 173 -18.99 -5.32 -13.21
C PHE A 173 -18.83 -5.31 -14.74
N ASP A 174 -19.35 -6.32 -15.45
CA ASP A 174 -19.30 -6.44 -16.92
C ASP A 174 -17.88 -6.27 -17.49
N ASP A 175 -16.89 -6.83 -16.79
CA ASP A 175 -15.46 -6.70 -17.13
C ASP A 175 -14.96 -5.24 -17.27
N ASP A 176 -15.67 -4.28 -16.66
CA ASP A 176 -15.35 -2.85 -16.70
C ASP A 176 -15.12 -2.26 -15.31
N TRP A 177 -13.93 -1.72 -15.09
CA TRP A 177 -13.56 -1.01 -13.87
C TRP A 177 -14.47 0.21 -13.63
N LYS A 178 -15.01 0.84 -14.69
CA LYS A 178 -15.91 1.98 -14.53
C LYS A 178 -17.17 1.60 -13.77
N ASN A 179 -17.72 0.41 -14.02
CA ASN A 179 -18.92 -0.05 -13.31
C ASN A 179 -18.66 -0.20 -11.81
N LEU A 180 -17.46 -0.63 -11.41
CA LEU A 180 -17.04 -0.64 -10.00
C LEU A 180 -16.91 0.77 -9.40
N PHE A 181 -16.38 1.73 -10.16
CA PHE A 181 -16.27 3.12 -9.70
C PHE A 181 -17.64 3.81 -9.60
N GLU A 182 -18.53 3.57 -10.57
CA GLU A 182 -19.91 4.08 -10.55
C GLU A 182 -20.70 3.49 -9.39
N ALA A 183 -20.56 2.18 -9.12
CA ALA A 183 -21.16 1.53 -7.96
C ALA A 183 -20.70 2.15 -6.63
N GLY A 184 -19.47 2.66 -6.58
CA GLY A 184 -18.94 3.40 -5.43
C GLY A 184 -19.06 4.90 -5.51
N HIS A 185 -19.86 5.39 -6.46
CA HIS A 185 -20.11 6.82 -6.65
C HIS A 185 -18.82 7.65 -6.74
N TRP A 186 -17.76 7.07 -7.30
CA TRP A 186 -16.45 7.70 -7.41
C TRP A 186 -15.83 8.12 -6.07
N ARG A 187 -16.19 7.44 -4.98
CA ARG A 187 -15.62 7.63 -3.64
C ARG A 187 -14.80 6.43 -3.22
N ALA A 188 -13.60 6.65 -2.70
CA ALA A 188 -12.77 5.64 -2.10
C ALA A 188 -13.44 5.04 -0.85
N PHE A 189 -14.02 5.88 0.01
CA PHE A 189 -14.59 5.46 1.29
C PHE A 189 -16.09 5.80 1.40
N GLY A 190 -16.82 4.96 2.12
CA GLY A 190 -18.23 5.19 2.40
C GLY A 190 -18.47 6.43 3.27
N ASP A 191 -19.67 7.01 3.15
CA ASP A 191 -20.11 8.19 3.90
C ASP A 191 -21.05 7.86 5.07
N GLY A 192 -21.16 6.57 5.41
CA GLY A 192 -22.07 6.04 6.45
C GLY A 192 -23.43 5.58 5.92
N ASN A 193 -23.86 6.07 4.76
CA ASN A 193 -25.10 5.62 4.09
C ASN A 193 -24.82 4.72 2.90
N ARG A 194 -23.65 4.87 2.26
CA ARG A 194 -23.25 4.11 1.07
C ARG A 194 -21.86 3.53 1.25
N LEU A 195 -21.60 2.42 0.58
CA LEU A 195 -20.27 1.81 0.52
C LEU A 195 -19.36 2.63 -0.41
N GLY A 196 -18.11 2.82 -0.02
CA GLY A 196 -17.07 3.31 -0.92
C GLY A 196 -16.44 2.18 -1.74
N ILE A 197 -15.61 2.53 -2.71
CA ILE A 197 -14.90 1.56 -3.55
C ILE A 197 -14.07 0.60 -2.71
N VAL A 198 -13.38 1.06 -1.65
CA VAL A 198 -12.60 0.19 -0.75
C VAL A 198 -13.48 -0.88 -0.09
N ASP A 199 -14.65 -0.50 0.43
CA ASP A 199 -15.56 -1.43 1.09
C ASP A 199 -16.11 -2.47 0.10
N MET A 200 -16.51 -2.03 -1.10
CA MET A 200 -17.00 -2.94 -2.12
C MET A 200 -15.93 -3.91 -2.57
N ILE A 201 -14.69 -3.47 -2.85
CA ILE A 201 -13.71 -4.44 -3.35
C ILE A 201 -13.29 -5.45 -2.29
N GLU A 202 -13.31 -5.09 -1.01
CA GLU A 202 -13.06 -6.06 0.07
C GLU A 202 -14.18 -7.09 0.16
N MET A 203 -15.43 -6.68 -0.05
CA MET A 203 -16.60 -7.56 -0.07
C MET A 203 -16.66 -8.43 -1.34
N GLU A 204 -16.39 -7.82 -2.48
CA GLU A 204 -16.57 -8.42 -3.80
C GLU A 204 -15.36 -9.25 -4.22
N PHE A 205 -14.19 -9.01 -3.66
CA PHE A 205 -12.94 -9.74 -3.93
C PHE A 205 -12.25 -10.14 -2.62
N PRO A 206 -12.90 -10.97 -1.78
CA PRO A 206 -12.48 -11.18 -0.40
C PRO A 206 -11.11 -11.85 -0.27
N LYS A 207 -10.69 -12.68 -1.23
CA LYS A 207 -9.37 -13.31 -1.21
C LYS A 207 -8.27 -12.31 -1.60
N SER A 208 -8.54 -11.50 -2.62
CA SER A 208 -7.56 -10.58 -3.22
C SER A 208 -7.42 -9.27 -2.45
N PHE A 209 -8.47 -8.80 -1.78
CA PHE A 209 -8.49 -7.50 -1.12
C PHE A 209 -9.01 -7.53 0.32
N GLY A 210 -9.86 -8.50 0.69
CA GLY A 210 -10.52 -8.53 1.99
C GLY A 210 -9.74 -9.18 3.16
N GLN A 211 -8.59 -9.80 2.91
CA GLN A 211 -7.86 -10.58 3.92
C GLN A 211 -6.91 -9.75 4.80
N ASP A 212 -6.58 -8.51 4.41
CA ASP A 212 -5.61 -7.65 5.12
C ASP A 212 -6.24 -6.96 6.35
N CYS A 213 -6.54 -7.80 7.34
CA CYS A 213 -7.26 -7.48 8.55
C CYS A 213 -6.70 -8.29 9.72
N PHE A 214 -6.59 -7.68 10.90
CA PHE A 214 -6.34 -8.41 12.15
C PHE A 214 -7.33 -8.01 13.23
N PHE A 215 -7.61 -8.95 14.13
CA PHE A 215 -8.45 -8.68 15.29
C PHE A 215 -7.54 -8.34 16.47
N HIS A 216 -7.81 -7.20 17.11
CA HIS A 216 -7.20 -6.88 18.39
C HIS A 216 -8.21 -7.26 19.48
N SER A 217 -7.82 -8.23 20.32
CA SER A 217 -8.57 -8.58 21.52
C SER A 217 -7.96 -7.83 22.71
N ASP A 218 -8.70 -6.88 23.26
CA ASP A 218 -8.45 -6.37 24.61
C ASP A 218 -9.46 -7.04 25.55
N LYS A 219 -9.05 -7.45 26.75
CA LYS A 219 -9.95 -8.00 27.77
C LYS A 219 -11.08 -7.02 28.14
N LEU A 220 -10.93 -5.73 27.81
CA LEU A 220 -11.83 -4.64 28.15
C LEU A 220 -12.71 -4.15 26.97
N ARG A 221 -12.52 -4.62 25.74
CA ARG A 221 -13.29 -4.17 24.56
C ARG A 221 -13.65 -5.35 23.65
N ASP A 222 -14.81 -5.27 23.01
CA ASP A 222 -15.20 -6.23 21.97
C ASP A 222 -14.14 -6.32 20.87
N ASN A 223 -13.93 -7.52 20.34
CA ASN A 223 -13.06 -7.75 19.19
C ASN A 223 -13.49 -6.85 18.03
N TYR A 224 -12.64 -5.88 17.64
CA TYR A 224 -12.88 -5.08 16.45
C TYR A 224 -11.82 -5.37 15.38
N PRO A 225 -12.24 -5.50 14.09
CA PRO A 225 -11.31 -5.72 13.00
C PRO A 225 -10.54 -4.44 12.67
N LEU A 226 -9.22 -4.53 12.73
CA LEU A 226 -8.31 -3.52 12.22
C LEU A 226 -7.89 -3.90 10.81
N ARG A 227 -8.40 -3.13 9.84
CA ARG A 227 -8.18 -3.33 8.42
C ARG A 227 -7.13 -2.35 7.93
N PHE A 228 -6.00 -2.85 7.45
CA PHE A 228 -5.03 -2.01 6.75
C PHE A 228 -5.46 -1.78 5.30
N SER A 229 -6.14 -2.76 4.70
CA SER A 229 -6.69 -2.65 3.35
C SER A 229 -5.62 -2.22 2.32
N LYS A 230 -4.36 -2.66 2.48
CA LYS A 230 -3.21 -2.10 1.75
C LYS A 230 -3.41 -2.14 0.25
N ARG A 231 -3.76 -3.31 -0.29
CA ARG A 231 -3.99 -3.48 -1.75
C ARG A 231 -5.22 -2.71 -2.22
N ALA A 232 -6.25 -2.65 -1.39
CA ALA A 232 -7.51 -1.96 -1.69
C ALA A 232 -7.37 -0.44 -1.72
N GLN A 233 -6.48 0.12 -0.91
CA GLN A 233 -6.14 1.55 -0.95
C GLN A 233 -5.10 1.85 -2.05
N LEU A 234 -4.09 1.00 -2.21
CA LEU A 234 -2.96 1.26 -3.12
C LEU A 234 -3.40 1.44 -4.58
N TRP A 235 -4.31 0.61 -5.07
CA TRP A 235 -4.72 0.71 -6.49
C TRP A 235 -5.49 2.00 -6.77
N LEU A 236 -6.35 2.44 -5.84
CA LEU A 236 -7.03 3.73 -5.91
C LEU A 236 -6.03 4.88 -5.82
N MET A 237 -4.99 4.75 -5.00
CA MET A 237 -3.93 5.75 -4.88
C MET A 237 -3.12 5.88 -6.19
N ILE A 238 -2.84 4.74 -6.83
CA ILE A 238 -2.19 4.70 -8.15
C ILE A 238 -3.09 5.34 -9.21
N TYR A 239 -4.38 4.97 -9.22
CA TYR A 239 -5.38 5.55 -10.12
C TYR A 239 -5.46 7.08 -9.95
N GLN A 240 -5.59 7.55 -8.70
CA GLN A 240 -5.76 8.96 -8.37
C GLN A 240 -4.57 9.80 -8.86
N GLY A 241 -3.34 9.29 -8.69
CA GLY A 241 -2.14 9.97 -9.21
C GLY A 241 -2.18 10.19 -10.72
N ARG A 242 -2.55 9.16 -11.49
CA ARG A 242 -2.69 9.28 -12.96
C ARG A 242 -3.84 10.20 -13.34
N ALA A 243 -4.97 10.12 -12.64
CA ALA A 243 -6.15 10.93 -12.93
C ALA A 243 -5.89 12.43 -12.70
N LEU A 244 -5.23 12.80 -11.60
CA LEU A 244 -4.86 14.18 -11.31
C LEU A 244 -3.88 14.75 -12.34
N ALA A 245 -2.95 13.92 -12.84
CA ALA A 245 -2.01 14.33 -13.88
C ALA A 245 -2.62 14.43 -15.29
N ASN A 246 -3.82 13.85 -15.52
CA ASN A 246 -4.46 13.77 -16.83
C ASN A 246 -5.94 14.21 -16.78
N PRO A 247 -6.20 15.49 -16.44
CA PRO A 247 -7.56 16.00 -16.34
C PRO A 247 -8.34 15.81 -17.65
N GLY A 248 -9.59 15.35 -17.53
CA GLY A 248 -10.47 15.08 -18.68
C GLY A 248 -10.22 13.74 -19.39
N LYS A 249 -9.20 12.96 -19.00
CA LYS A 249 -8.97 11.60 -19.52
C LYS A 249 -9.39 10.52 -18.52
N LEU A 250 -9.19 10.77 -17.24
CA LEU A 250 -9.68 9.95 -16.14
C LEU A 250 -10.38 10.86 -15.14
N ARG A 251 -11.49 10.39 -14.55
CA ARG A 251 -12.19 11.12 -13.50
C ARG A 251 -11.50 10.84 -12.16
N PRO A 252 -11.03 11.86 -11.42
CA PRO A 252 -10.51 11.67 -10.07
C PRO A 252 -11.60 11.20 -9.11
N LEU A 253 -11.18 10.52 -8.04
CA LEU A 253 -12.05 10.20 -6.90
C LEU A 253 -12.42 11.48 -6.14
N GLU A 254 -13.63 11.55 -5.62
CA GLU A 254 -14.15 12.72 -4.89
C GLU A 254 -13.42 12.96 -3.57
N ASP A 255 -12.98 11.88 -2.91
CA ASP A 255 -12.31 11.85 -1.62
C ASP A 255 -10.91 11.20 -1.73
N GLY A 256 -10.30 11.30 -2.92
CA GLY A 256 -9.01 10.69 -3.21
C GLY A 256 -7.88 11.17 -2.31
N GLU A 257 -8.00 12.36 -1.70
CA GLU A 257 -7.08 12.90 -0.70
C GLU A 257 -7.05 12.12 0.61
N LEU A 258 -8.09 11.33 0.90
CA LEU A 258 -8.18 10.49 2.10
C LEU A 258 -7.42 9.16 1.96
N LEU A 259 -6.93 8.81 0.77
CA LEU A 259 -6.23 7.55 0.53
C LEU A 259 -4.91 7.47 1.30
N GLY A 260 -4.67 6.31 1.91
CA GLY A 260 -3.44 6.00 2.62
C GLY A 260 -3.42 6.47 4.08
N PRO A 261 -2.26 6.37 4.75
CA PRO A 261 -0.98 5.87 4.21
C PRO A 261 -1.04 4.38 3.84
N ILE A 262 -0.21 3.97 2.87
CA ILE A 262 -0.12 2.58 2.44
C ILE A 262 0.82 1.82 3.38
N ALA A 263 0.28 0.89 4.17
CA ALA A 263 1.04 0.10 5.14
C ALA A 263 1.83 -1.06 4.48
N ASP A 264 2.77 -0.72 3.59
CA ASP A 264 3.70 -1.64 2.93
C ASP A 264 5.03 -1.80 3.71
N SER A 265 6.04 -2.45 3.10
CA SER A 265 7.36 -2.65 3.73
C SER A 265 8.41 -1.56 3.40
N ALA A 266 8.16 -0.71 2.41
CA ALA A 266 9.10 0.34 2.00
C ALA A 266 9.03 1.55 2.94
N ILE A 267 7.83 2.02 3.27
CA ILE A 267 7.63 3.16 4.17
C ILE A 267 8.21 2.92 5.57
N PRO A 268 7.96 1.78 6.26
CA PRO A 268 8.60 1.52 7.55
C PRO A 268 10.12 1.50 7.45
N ASN A 269 10.70 1.02 6.34
CA ASN A 269 12.15 1.07 6.13
C ASN A 269 12.66 2.51 6.06
N ALA A 270 11.95 3.38 5.36
CA ALA A 270 12.25 4.82 5.29
C ALA A 270 12.20 5.48 6.68
N LEU A 271 11.11 5.26 7.42
CA LEU A 271 10.92 5.82 8.74
C LEU A 271 11.95 5.29 9.76
N ARG A 272 12.34 4.01 9.66
CA ARG A 272 13.41 3.40 10.45
C ARG A 272 14.76 4.05 10.16
N ALA A 273 15.09 4.29 8.89
CA ALA A 273 16.33 4.95 8.50
C ALA A 273 16.40 6.41 8.96
N CYS A 274 15.27 7.12 8.97
CA CYS A 274 15.17 8.46 9.55
C CYS A 274 15.16 8.47 11.09
N GLY A 275 15.17 7.32 11.75
CA GLY A 275 15.08 7.19 13.20
C GLY A 275 13.69 7.53 13.79
N VAL A 276 12.67 7.67 12.94
CA VAL A 276 11.28 7.92 13.37
C VAL A 276 10.69 6.66 13.98
N LEU A 277 10.90 5.50 13.34
CA LEU A 277 10.59 4.21 13.94
C LEU A 277 11.85 3.64 14.58
N ALA A 278 11.78 3.36 15.88
CA ALA A 278 12.79 2.57 16.58
C ALA A 278 12.23 1.23 16.96
N TYR A 279 13.02 0.19 16.70
CA TYR A 279 12.70 -1.18 17.05
C TYR A 279 13.48 -1.57 18.29
N ASN A 280 12.96 -2.51 19.08
CA ASN A 280 13.74 -3.13 20.14
C ASN A 280 14.97 -3.88 19.56
N LYS A 281 15.87 -4.33 20.44
CA LYS A 281 17.15 -4.91 20.03
C LYS A 281 16.94 -6.18 19.21
N GLU A 282 16.01 -7.02 19.63
CA GLU A 282 15.70 -8.31 19.01
C GLU A 282 15.15 -8.12 17.60
N LEU A 283 14.15 -7.26 17.43
CA LEU A 283 13.55 -6.96 16.12
C LEU A 283 14.55 -6.24 15.19
N THR A 284 15.40 -5.36 15.74
CA THR A 284 16.48 -4.72 14.98
C THR A 284 17.43 -5.77 14.42
N GLN A 285 17.90 -6.70 15.25
CA GLN A 285 18.82 -7.77 14.84
C GLN A 285 18.19 -8.68 13.79
N GLN A 286 16.94 -9.13 14.00
CA GLN A 286 16.24 -9.97 13.03
C GLN A 286 16.14 -9.32 11.65
N ILE A 287 15.78 -8.04 11.58
CA ILE A 287 15.66 -7.33 10.31
C ILE A 287 17.04 -7.10 9.67
N ASP A 288 18.05 -6.73 10.46
CA ASP A 288 19.40 -6.47 9.95
C ASP A 288 20.08 -7.75 9.43
N ASP A 289 19.80 -8.89 10.05
CA ASP A 289 20.24 -10.22 9.60
C ASP A 289 19.35 -10.79 8.48
N GLN A 290 18.35 -10.05 8.01
CA GLN A 290 17.37 -10.50 7.01
C GLN A 290 16.66 -11.80 7.37
N ILE A 291 16.41 -12.01 8.66
CA ILE A 291 15.62 -13.13 9.18
C ILE A 291 14.14 -12.84 8.93
N GLU A 292 13.42 -13.84 8.41
CA GLU A 292 11.99 -13.74 8.20
C GLU A 292 11.24 -13.56 9.54
N LEU A 293 10.43 -12.51 9.63
CA LEU A 293 9.43 -12.36 10.67
C LEU A 293 8.20 -13.19 10.32
N LEU A 294 7.65 -13.88 11.31
CA LEU A 294 6.43 -14.67 11.13
C LEU A 294 5.29 -13.74 10.65
N PRO A 295 4.60 -14.07 9.54
CA PRO A 295 3.43 -13.33 9.11
C PRO A 295 2.39 -13.20 10.23
N HIS A 296 1.82 -12.01 10.39
CA HIS A 296 0.82 -11.68 11.42
C HIS A 296 1.30 -11.78 12.88
N SER A 297 2.62 -11.87 13.12
CA SER A 297 3.23 -11.68 14.44
C SER A 297 2.99 -10.28 15.02
N SER A 298 3.25 -10.11 16.33
CA SER A 298 3.15 -8.81 16.98
C SER A 298 4.13 -7.80 16.38
N GLU A 299 5.34 -8.24 16.05
CA GLU A 299 6.38 -7.43 15.40
C GLU A 299 5.87 -6.83 14.09
N VAL A 300 5.31 -7.66 13.20
CA VAL A 300 4.85 -7.19 11.89
C VAL A 300 3.60 -6.32 12.02
N LYS A 301 2.68 -6.66 12.94
CA LYS A 301 1.51 -5.81 13.23
C LYS A 301 1.93 -4.45 13.74
N GLU A 302 2.84 -4.39 14.71
CA GLU A 302 3.34 -3.14 15.29
C GLU A 302 4.08 -2.29 14.27
N ILE A 303 4.94 -2.88 13.42
CA ILE A 303 5.61 -2.15 12.34
C ILE A 303 4.59 -1.43 11.45
N ARG A 304 3.53 -2.14 11.04
CA ARG A 304 2.49 -1.58 10.15
C ARG A 304 1.64 -0.53 10.85
N MET A 305 1.21 -0.78 12.09
CA MET A 305 0.43 0.19 12.87
C MET A 305 1.23 1.47 13.15
N ALA A 306 2.48 1.31 13.60
CA ALA A 306 3.38 2.42 13.86
C ALA A 306 3.65 3.24 12.59
N THR A 307 3.78 2.58 11.43
CA THR A 307 3.92 3.25 10.14
C THR A 307 2.71 4.14 9.85
N VAL A 308 1.49 3.61 9.98
CA VAL A 308 0.26 4.37 9.75
C VAL A 308 0.16 5.56 10.70
N ALA A 309 0.43 5.36 11.99
CA ALA A 309 0.39 6.41 13.01
C ALA A 309 1.49 7.48 12.79
N ALA A 310 2.72 7.06 12.47
CA ALA A 310 3.83 7.97 12.20
C ALA A 310 3.57 8.81 10.94
N MET A 311 3.07 8.22 9.87
CA MET A 311 2.73 8.93 8.63
C MET A 311 1.65 9.99 8.85
N GLN A 312 0.62 9.70 9.64
CA GLN A 312 -0.42 10.68 9.98
C GLN A 312 0.12 11.84 10.82
N LYS A 313 0.92 11.54 11.86
CA LYS A 313 1.60 12.56 12.66
C LYS A 313 2.56 13.41 11.80
N LEU A 314 3.29 12.77 10.90
CA LEU A 314 4.24 13.42 10.00
C LEU A 314 3.53 14.37 9.03
N LEU A 315 2.44 13.94 8.40
CA LEU A 315 1.64 14.80 7.51
C LEU A 315 1.11 16.04 8.24
N ALA A 316 0.55 15.85 9.44
CA ALA A 316 0.06 16.95 10.26
C ALA A 316 1.17 17.98 10.58
N ARG A 317 2.35 17.49 11.01
CA ARG A 317 3.50 18.34 11.33
C ARG A 317 4.06 19.07 10.12
N ILE A 318 4.17 18.39 8.97
CA ILE A 318 4.60 19.01 7.72
C ILE A 318 3.63 20.14 7.34
N ASN A 319 2.33 19.91 7.40
CA ASN A 319 1.33 20.90 7.00
C ASN A 319 1.26 22.10 7.96
N LEU A 320 1.42 21.86 9.27
CA LEU A 320 1.57 22.94 10.24
C LEU A 320 2.79 23.82 9.91
N LYS A 321 3.94 23.20 9.62
CA LYS A 321 5.15 23.93 9.26
C LYS A 321 5.01 24.67 7.94
N ARG A 322 4.41 24.04 6.91
CA ARG A 322 4.16 24.67 5.60
C ARG A 322 3.26 25.90 5.73
N SER A 323 2.21 25.83 6.56
CA SER A 323 1.36 26.98 6.87
C SER A 323 2.17 28.14 7.45
N GLY A 324 3.02 27.88 8.44
CA GLY A 324 3.94 28.89 8.99
C GLY A 324 4.96 29.46 8.00
N LEU A 325 5.24 28.73 6.91
CA LEU A 325 6.10 29.17 5.80
C LEU A 325 5.31 29.81 4.63
N GLY A 326 3.98 29.99 4.76
CA GLY A 326 3.13 30.50 3.68
C GLY A 326 2.99 29.55 2.48
N LYS A 327 3.26 28.25 2.66
CA LYS A 327 3.18 27.23 1.61
C LYS A 327 1.84 26.49 1.65
N HIS A 328 1.36 26.07 0.49
CA HIS A 328 0.21 25.17 0.38
C HIS A 328 0.46 23.84 1.11
N PRO A 329 -0.57 23.24 1.74
CA PRO A 329 -0.47 21.94 2.38
C PRO A 329 -0.10 20.85 1.36
N THR A 330 0.62 19.84 1.81
CA THR A 330 0.85 18.59 1.06
C THR A 330 -0.22 17.56 1.42
N SER A 331 -0.39 16.55 0.57
CA SER A 331 -1.31 15.43 0.78
C SER A 331 -0.58 14.17 1.24
N MET A 332 -1.35 13.19 1.73
CA MET A 332 -0.83 11.86 2.05
C MET A 332 -0.26 11.18 0.80
N LEU A 333 -0.88 11.33 -0.38
CA LEU A 333 -0.38 10.78 -1.65
C LEU A 333 1.04 11.21 -1.97
N ALA A 334 1.34 12.50 -1.77
CA ALA A 334 2.67 13.04 -2.05
C ALA A 334 3.70 12.60 -1.00
N LEU A 335 3.29 12.54 0.28
CA LEU A 335 4.14 12.07 1.37
C LEU A 335 4.46 10.58 1.27
N ASP A 336 3.45 9.75 0.97
CA ASP A 336 3.56 8.30 0.76
C ASP A 336 4.56 8.02 -0.36
N ASN A 337 4.41 8.66 -1.53
CA ASN A 337 5.36 8.54 -2.63
C ASN A 337 6.80 8.94 -2.22
N ALA A 338 6.96 10.04 -1.49
CA ALA A 338 8.28 10.50 -1.05
C ALA A 338 8.99 9.46 -0.17
N LEU A 339 8.29 8.93 0.84
CA LEU A 339 8.86 7.95 1.76
C LEU A 339 8.97 6.55 1.14
N TRP A 340 8.03 6.16 0.28
CA TRP A 340 8.12 4.92 -0.49
C TRP A 340 9.37 4.89 -1.39
N ARG A 341 9.66 5.99 -2.10
CA ARG A 341 10.87 6.12 -2.91
C ARG A 341 12.14 6.08 -2.06
N LEU A 342 12.15 6.77 -0.92
CA LEU A 342 13.26 6.73 0.01
C LEU A 342 13.51 5.29 0.49
N GLY A 343 12.48 4.62 0.99
CA GLY A 343 12.54 3.28 1.56
C GLY A 343 13.07 2.20 0.62
N ARG A 344 12.80 2.35 -0.68
CA ARG A 344 13.28 1.44 -1.73
C ARG A 344 14.75 1.62 -2.12
N ASN A 345 15.34 2.77 -1.81
CA ASN A 345 16.69 3.14 -2.21
C ASN A 345 17.70 3.07 -1.06
N LEU A 346 17.28 2.60 0.11
CA LEU A 346 18.15 2.41 1.26
C LEU A 346 18.97 1.13 1.13
N THR A 347 20.21 1.18 1.65
CA THR A 347 21.04 0.00 1.87
C THR A 347 20.59 -0.81 3.08
N LYS A 348 19.95 -0.15 4.06
CA LYS A 348 19.41 -0.78 5.26
C LYS A 348 18.25 -1.73 4.87
N PRO A 349 18.26 -3.00 5.33
CA PRO A 349 17.25 -3.96 4.94
C PRO A 349 15.88 -3.60 5.54
N ALA A 350 14.85 -3.78 4.71
CA ALA A 350 13.46 -3.81 5.16
C ALA A 350 13.17 -5.15 5.84
N HIS A 351 12.14 -5.19 6.71
CA HIS A 351 11.68 -6.45 7.29
C HIS A 351 11.19 -7.40 6.20
N LEU A 352 11.45 -8.70 6.39
CA LEU A 352 10.97 -9.76 5.52
C LEU A 352 9.85 -10.51 6.22
N ALA A 353 8.73 -10.69 5.55
CA ALA A 353 7.64 -11.54 6.01
C ALA A 353 6.85 -12.00 4.78
N GLN A 354 6.85 -13.31 4.50
CA GLN A 354 6.20 -13.84 3.31
C GLN A 354 4.68 -13.94 3.53
N THR A 355 3.95 -12.97 2.99
CA THR A 355 2.49 -12.90 3.10
C THR A 355 1.87 -12.26 1.86
N THR A 356 0.55 -12.23 1.83
CA THR A 356 -0.28 -11.52 0.87
C THR A 356 -0.71 -10.12 1.32
N ASP A 357 -0.36 -9.70 2.54
CA ASP A 357 -0.80 -8.43 3.13
C ASP A 357 0.09 -7.21 2.80
N TYR A 358 1.38 -7.41 2.45
CA TYR A 358 2.35 -6.33 2.14
C TYR A 358 2.92 -6.42 0.73
#